data_AF-A0A536P9U7-F1
#
_entry.id   AF-A0A536P9U7-F1
#
_cell.length_a   1.000
_cell.length_b   1.000
_cell.length_c   1.000
_cell.angle_alpha   90.00
_cell.angle_beta   90.00
_cell.angle_gamma   90.00
#
_symmetry.space_group_name_H-M   'P 1'
#
loop_
_entity.id
_entity.type
_entity.pdbx_description
1 polymer ?
#
loop_
_entity_poly.entity_id
_entity_poly.type
_entity_poly.pdbx_seq_one_letter_code
_entity_poly.pdbx_strand_id
1 'polypeptide(L)'
;MAADPFDRLFQREYAKVVAIAYRVLADRPAAEDVAQEVFLKFHRSLSPDSERASGWLHSAAVHTALNVLRGNRRRLHRETVHA
;
A
#
# COMPACT_ATOMS: atom_id res chain seq x y z
N MET A 1 2.44 -25.38 15.29
CA MET A 1 2.76 -25.02 13.89
C MET A 1 3.33 -23.62 13.92
N ALA A 2 4.58 -23.40 13.50
CA ALA A 2 5.12 -22.05 13.43
C ALA A 2 4.31 -21.27 12.38
N ALA A 3 3.84 -20.06 12.72
CA ALA A 3 3.16 -19.21 11.76
C ALA A 3 4.03 -18.99 10.52
N ASP A 4 3.43 -18.83 9.35
CA ASP A 4 4.16 -18.46 8.13
C ASP A 4 4.98 -17.18 8.39
N PRO A 5 6.28 -17.11 8.04
CA PRO A 5 7.03 -15.87 8.06
C PRO A 5 6.29 -14.67 7.45
N PHE A 6 5.53 -14.89 6.37
CA PHE A 6 4.70 -13.86 5.78
C PHE A 6 3.59 -13.38 6.72
N ASP A 7 2.87 -14.29 7.38
CA ASP A 7 1.82 -13.94 8.34
C ASP A 7 2.37 -13.06 9.47
N ARG A 8 3.56 -13.39 10.00
CA ARG A 8 4.19 -12.57 11.05
C ARG A 8 4.53 -11.18 10.55
N LEU A 9 5.07 -11.06 9.34
CA LEU A 9 5.35 -9.77 8.72
C LEU A 9 4.06 -8.97 8.50
N PHE A 10 3.02 -9.61 7.97
CA PHE A 10 1.73 -9.02 7.72
C PHE A 10 1.12 -8.45 9.01
N GLN A 11 1.03 -9.25 10.07
CA GLN A 11 0.49 -8.82 11.36
C GLN A 11 1.27 -7.63 11.96
N ARG A 12 2.59 -7.57 11.76
CA ARG A 12 3.45 -6.50 12.29
C ARG A 12 3.37 -5.19 11.48
N GLU A 13 3.16 -5.27 10.17
CA GLU A 13 3.34 -4.14 9.26
C GLU A 13 2.03 -3.63 8.65
N TYR A 14 0.97 -4.43 8.57
CA TYR A 14 -0.27 -4.07 7.86
C TYR A 14 -0.87 -2.74 8.35
N ALA A 15 -1.07 -2.59 9.67
CA ALA A 15 -1.61 -1.36 10.24
C ALA A 15 -0.74 -0.12 9.94
N LYS A 16 0.59 -0.28 9.89
CA LYS A 16 1.53 0.82 9.56
C LYS A 16 1.44 1.19 8.08
N VAL A 17 1.37 0.19 7.20
CA VAL A 17 1.21 0.38 5.75
C VAL A 17 -0.11 1.11 5.46
N VAL A 18 -1.21 0.69 6.08
CA VAL A 18 -2.50 1.39 6.00
C VAL A 18 -2.37 2.83 6.50
N ALA A 19 -1.74 3.06 7.66
CA ALA A 19 -1.56 4.41 8.20
C ALA A 19 -0.72 5.32 7.29
N ILE A 20 0.31 4.79 6.63
CA ILE A 20 1.12 5.52 5.65
C ILE A 20 0.26 5.91 4.44
N ALA A 21 -0.48 4.96 3.87
CA ALA A 21 -1.35 5.24 2.73
C ALA A 21 -2.47 6.23 3.08
N TYR A 22 -3.05 6.10 4.28
CA TYR A 22 -4.11 6.98 4.77
C TYR A 22 -3.65 8.43 4.91
N ARG A 23 -2.40 8.68 5.32
CA ARG A 23 -1.84 10.05 5.37
C ARG A 23 -1.77 10.74 4.01
N VAL A 24 -1.71 9.96 2.92
CA VAL A 24 -1.66 10.48 1.55
C VAL A 24 -3.06 10.62 0.95
N LEU A 25 -3.93 9.65 1.21
CA LEU A 25 -5.25 9.56 0.57
C LEU A 25 -6.37 10.23 1.36
N ALA A 26 -6.25 10.32 2.68
CA ALA A 26 -7.31 10.73 3.61
C ALA A 26 -8.62 9.92 3.43
N ASP A 27 -8.52 8.71 2.88
CA ASP A 27 -9.62 7.78 2.62
C ASP A 27 -9.20 6.41 3.16
N ARG A 28 -9.99 5.86 4.09
CA ARG A 28 -9.65 4.63 4.79
C ARG A 28 -9.79 3.39 3.90
N PRO A 29 -10.93 3.15 3.22
CA PRO A 29 -11.03 2.07 2.23
C PRO A 29 -9.90 2.10 1.19
N ALA A 30 -9.62 3.25 0.58
CA ALA A 30 -8.57 3.35 -0.43
C ALA A 30 -7.17 3.07 0.15
N ALA A 31 -6.92 3.42 1.41
CA ALA A 31 -5.67 3.09 2.09
C ALA A 31 -5.52 1.59 2.37
N GLU A 32 -6.61 0.90 2.69
CA GLU A 32 -6.63 -0.57 2.88
C GLU A 32 -6.41 -1.31 1.57
N ASP A 33 -6.97 -0.81 0.45
CA ASP A 33 -6.72 -1.34 -0.89
C ASP A 33 -5.24 -1.18 -1.29
N VAL A 34 -4.66 0.00 -1.03
CA VAL A 34 -3.22 0.23 -1.25
C VAL A 34 -2.38 -0.74 -0.43
N ALA A 35 -2.74 -0.96 0.84
CA ALA A 35 -2.01 -1.90 1.69
C ALA A 35 -2.07 -3.32 1.12
N GLN A 36 -3.25 -3.79 0.72
CA GLN A 36 -3.42 -5.10 0.10
C GLN A 36 -2.56 -5.23 -1.17
N GLU A 37 -2.58 -4.24 -2.06
CA GLU A 37 -1.77 -4.25 -3.28
C GLU A 37 -0.27 -4.30 -2.98
N VAL A 38 0.19 -3.55 -1.98
CA VAL A 38 1.60 -3.54 -1.54
C VAL A 38 2.03 -4.90 -1.02
N PHE A 39 1.22 -5.57 -0.19
CA PHE A 39 1.53 -6.91 0.31
C PHE A 39 1.50 -7.98 -0.79
N LEU A 40 0.57 -7.88 -1.74
CA LEU A 40 0.55 -8.76 -2.91
C LEU A 40 1.80 -8.59 -3.78
N LYS A 41 2.26 -7.35 -3.99
CA LYS A 41 3.53 -7.06 -4.69
C LYS A 41 4.73 -7.60 -3.92
N PHE A 42 4.76 -7.41 -2.60
CA PHE A 42 5.82 -7.92 -1.74
C PHE A 42 5.95 -9.44 -1.85
N HIS A 43 4.83 -10.16 -1.67
CA HIS A 43 4.78 -11.62 -1.70
C HIS A 43 5.32 -12.21 -3.03
N ARG A 44 5.24 -11.47 -4.13
CA ARG A 44 5.76 -11.90 -5.44
C ARG A 44 7.23 -11.57 -5.68
N SER A 45 7.82 -10.66 -4.91
CA SER A 45 9.11 -10.04 -5.27
C SER A 45 10.19 -10.14 -4.18
N LEU A 46 9.80 -10.29 -2.92
CA LEU A 46 10.73 -10.31 -1.79
C LEU A 46 10.41 -11.44 -0.82
N SER A 47 11.45 -11.96 -0.16
CA SER A 47 11.30 -12.87 0.97
C SER A 47 10.85 -12.11 2.23
N PRO A 48 9.89 -12.65 3.01
CA PRO A 48 9.45 -12.07 4.28
C PRO A 48 10.57 -11.98 5.34
N ASP A 49 11.62 -12.79 5.22
CA ASP A 49 12.78 -12.76 6.11
C ASP A 49 13.85 -11.73 5.68
N SER A 50 13.59 -10.95 4.63
CA SER A 50 14.51 -9.90 4.20
C SER A 50 14.62 -8.79 5.26
N GLU A 51 15.86 -8.42 5.62
CA GLU A 51 16.15 -7.26 6.48
C GLU A 51 15.55 -5.96 5.94
N ARG A 52 15.29 -5.88 4.63
CA ARG A 52 14.73 -4.70 3.97
C ARG A 52 13.20 -4.71 3.89
N ALA A 53 12.53 -5.73 4.41
CA ALA A 53 11.09 -5.92 4.22
C ALA A 53 10.24 -4.73 4.68
N SER A 54 10.41 -4.26 5.91
CA SER A 54 9.63 -3.13 6.44
C SER A 54 9.89 -1.84 5.67
N GLY A 55 11.16 -1.51 5.36
CA GLY A 55 11.51 -0.32 4.59
C GLY A 55 10.97 -0.33 3.16
N TRP A 56 10.97 -1.51 2.53
CA TRP A 56 10.35 -1.70 1.21
C TRP A 56 8.84 -1.49 1.27
N LEU A 57 8.15 -2.10 2.25
CA LEU A 57 6.70 -1.99 2.43
C LEU A 57 6.28 -0.52 2.61
N HIS A 58 7.01 0.23 3.44
CA HIS A 58 6.69 1.64 3.69
C HIS A 58 6.88 2.49 2.44
N SER A 59 7.99 2.30 1.72
CA SER A 59 8.27 3.03 0.47
C SER A 59 7.24 2.69 -0.61
N ALA A 60 6.88 1.41 -0.75
CA ALA A 60 5.88 0.94 -1.69
C ALA A 60 4.48 1.52 -1.38
N ALA A 61 4.13 1.64 -0.09
CA ALA A 61 2.88 2.25 0.36
C ALA A 61 2.79 3.73 -0.05
N VAL A 62 3.85 4.52 0.19
CA VAL A 62 3.91 5.93 -0.21
C VAL A 62 3.76 6.06 -1.73
N HIS A 63 4.53 5.30 -2.51
CA HIS A 63 4.49 5.38 -3.97
C HIS A 63 3.12 4.96 -4.53
N THR A 64 2.54 3.88 -4.01
CA THR A 64 1.25 3.36 -4.48
C THR A 64 0.14 4.35 -4.14
N ALA A 65 0.12 4.90 -2.93
CA ALA A 65 -0.85 5.92 -2.53
C ALA A 65 -0.74 7.21 -3.36
N LEU A 66 0.48 7.68 -3.65
CA LEU A 66 0.68 8.84 -4.52
C LEU A 66 0.19 8.58 -5.95
N ASN A 67 0.35 7.36 -6.46
CA ASN A 67 -0.15 6.97 -7.78
C ASN A 67 -1.68 6.98 -7.83
N VAL A 68 -2.34 6.45 -6.80
CA VAL A 68 -3.80 6.52 -6.65
C VAL A 68 -4.27 7.98 -6.62
N LEU A 69 -3.68 8.83 -5.77
CA LEU A 69 -4.02 10.25 -5.68
C LEU A 69 -3.90 10.98 -7.03
N ARG A 70 -2.80 10.74 -7.75
CA ARG A 70 -2.58 11.30 -9.10
C ARG A 70 -3.59 10.77 -10.11
N GLY A 71 -3.96 9.49 -10.01
CA GLY A 71 -4.99 8.87 -10.85
C GLY A 71 -6.37 9.50 -10.65
N ASN A 72 -6.78 9.69 -9.40
CA ASN A 72 -8.05 10.32 -9.05
C ASN A 72 -8.13 11.77 -9.57
N ARG A 73 -7.06 12.55 -9.40
CA ARG A 73 -6.96 13.91 -9.96
C ARG A 73 -7.14 13.94 -11.48
N ARG A 74 -6.52 13.01 -12.22
CA ARG A 74 -6.69 12.91 -13.68
C ARG A 74 -8.10 12.47 -14.08
N ARG A 75 -8.76 11.65 -13.27
CA ARG A 75 -10.15 11.23 -13.52
C ARG A 75 -11.10 12.41 -13.35
N LEU A 76 -11.01 13.12 -12.23
CA LEU A 76 -11.80 14.33 -11.95
C LEU A 76 -11.61 15.39 -13.03
N HIS A 77 -10.37 15.65 -13.46
CA HIS A 77 -10.13 16.63 -14.53
C HIS A 77 -10.84 16.28 -15.84
N ARG A 78 -10.84 14.99 -16.24
CA ARG A 78 -11.55 14.54 -17.46
C ARG A 78 -13.06 14.69 -17.30
N GLU A 79 -13.60 14.40 -16.13
CA GLU A 79 -15.04 14.56 -15.85
C GLU A 79 -15.46 16.02 -15.89
N THR A 80 -14.65 16.94 -15.36
CA THR A 80 -14.96 18.38 -15.40
C THR A 80 -14.81 18.99 -16.80
N VAL A 81 -13.90 18.49 -17.64
CA VAL A 81 -13.69 19.00 -19.01
C VAL A 81 -14.73 18.46 -20.00
N HIS A 82 -15.33 17.31 -19.72
CA HIS A 82 -16.37 16.70 -20.56
C HIS A 82 -17.81 16.90 -20.05
N ALA A 83 -18.00 17.63 -18.95
CA ALA A 83 -19.30 18.07 -18.44
C ALA A 83 -19.62 19.48 -18.96
#